data_AF-A0AA94JFR2-F1
#
_entry.id   AF-A0AA94JFR2-F1
#
_cell.length_a   1.000
_cell.length_b   1.000
_cell.length_c   1.000
_cell.angle_alpha   90.00
_cell.angle_beta   90.00
_cell.angle_gamma   90.00
#
_symmetry.space_group_name_H-M   'P 1'
#
loop_
_entity.id
_entity.type
_entity.pdbx_description
1 polymer ?
#
loop_
_entity_poly.entity_id
_entity_poly.type
_entity_poly.pdbx_seq_one_letter_code
_entity_poly.pdbx_strand_id
1 'polypeptide(L)' 'MGAPYFQIKDVLRQHGVQVFSSNYALYGDMSERVMTIIESMVPAVVYSIDKNKLHTVDVQS' A
#
# COMPACT_ATOMS: atom_id res chain seq x y z
N MET A 1 6.98 -13.09 -2.60
CA MET A 1 7.72 -12.23 -3.55
C MET A 1 7.32 -12.64 -4.96
N GLY A 2 7.11 -11.68 -5.88
CA GLY A 2 6.62 -11.94 -7.24
C GLY A 2 7.70 -12.47 -8.21
N ALA A 3 7.28 -12.87 -9.41
CA ALA A 3 8.19 -13.29 -10.49
C ALA A 3 8.69 -12.08 -11.30
N PRO A 4 9.96 -12.05 -11.73
CA PRO A 4 10.47 -11.01 -12.63
C PRO A 4 9.67 -10.93 -13.93
N TYR A 5 9.33 -9.72 -14.37
CA TYR A 5 8.49 -9.49 -15.55
C TYR A 5 8.96 -10.24 -16.80
N PHE A 6 10.27 -10.24 -17.07
CA PHE A 6 10.83 -10.86 -18.28
C PHE A 6 10.59 -12.38 -18.36
N GLN A 7 10.36 -13.05 -17.22
CA GLN A 7 10.09 -14.49 -17.15
C GLN A 7 8.62 -14.82 -17.47
N ILE A 8 7.70 -13.87 -17.28
CA ILE A 8 6.26 -14.09 -17.39
C ILE A 8 5.58 -13.22 -18.46
N LYS A 9 6.34 -12.37 -19.16
CA LYS A 9 5.83 -11.39 -20.14
C LYS A 9 4.91 -12.01 -21.20
N ASP A 10 5.19 -13.24 -21.65
CA ASP A 10 4.43 -13.88 -22.72
C ASP A 10 3.08 -14.39 -22.22
N VAL A 11 3.04 -14.93 -20.99
CA VAL A 11 1.78 -15.29 -20.32
C VAL A 11 0.93 -14.04 -20.07
N LEU A 12 1.53 -12.95 -19.60
CA LEU A 12 0.82 -11.68 -19.36
C LEU A 12 0.21 -11.13 -20.66
N ARG A 13 0.95 -11.17 -21.77
CA ARG A 13 0.46 -10.76 -23.09
C ARG A 13 -0.68 -11.63 -23.59
N GLN A 14 -0.57 -12.96 -23.45
CA GLN A 14 -1.63 -13.90 -23.84
C GLN A 14 -2.95 -13.64 -23.12
N HIS A 15 -2.89 -13.19 -21.86
CA HIS A 15 -4.06 -12.86 -21.06
C HIS A 15 -4.49 -11.39 -21.18
N GLY A 16 -3.87 -10.61 -22.08
CA GLY A 16 -4.19 -9.19 -22.26
C GLY A 16 -3.88 -8.31 -21.05
N VAL A 17 -2.93 -8.71 -20.21
CA VAL A 17 -2.57 -7.95 -19.00
C VAL A 17 -1.73 -6.73 -19.38
N GLN A 18 -2.19 -5.55 -18.94
CA GLN A 18 -1.46 -4.30 -19.09
C GLN A 18 -0.48 -4.12 -17.93
N VAL A 19 0.78 -3.83 -18.24
CA VAL A 19 1.85 -3.66 -17.24
C VAL A 19 2.26 -2.20 -17.16
N PHE A 20 2.35 -1.69 -15.94
CA PHE A 20 2.76 -0.32 -15.63
C PHE A 20 3.90 -0.33 -14.63
N SER A 21 4.77 0.68 -14.71
CA SER A 21 5.78 0.93 -13.69
C SER A 21 5.12 1.42 -12.40
N SER A 22 5.68 1.02 -11.25
CA SER A 22 5.25 1.56 -9.95
C SER A 22 5.48 3.08 -9.89
N ASN A 23 4.52 3.82 -9.36
CA ASN A 23 4.65 5.25 -9.04
C ASN A 23 4.64 5.46 -7.53
N TYR A 24 5.82 5.39 -6.91
CA TYR A 24 5.96 5.46 -5.45
C TYR A 24 5.58 6.81 -4.86
N ALA A 25 5.81 7.92 -5.58
CA ALA A 25 5.40 9.24 -5.11
C ALA A 25 3.87 9.33 -4.99
N LEU A 26 3.15 8.91 -6.04
CA LEU A 26 1.69 8.88 -6.02
C LEU A 26 1.16 7.95 -4.91
N TYR A 27 1.75 6.76 -4.74
CA TYR A 27 1.35 5.84 -3.68
C TYR A 27 1.64 6.41 -2.28
N GLY A 28 2.73 7.15 -2.11
CA GLY A 28 3.06 7.86 -0.87
C GLY A 28 2.02 8.93 -0.53
N ASP A 29 1.74 9.83 -1.48
CA ASP A 29 0.76 10.91 -1.31
C ASP A 29 -0.64 10.37 -1.00
N MET A 30 -1.06 9.28 -1.65
CA MET A 30 -2.34 8.62 -1.35
C MET A 30 -2.35 8.00 0.04
N SER A 31 -1.27 7.33 0.44
CA SER A 31 -1.15 6.72 1.76
C SER A 31 -1.22 7.77 2.87
N GLU A 32 -0.52 8.90 2.71
CA GLU A 32 -0.54 10.00 3.67
C GLU A 32 -1.95 10.54 3.86
N ARG A 33 -2.65 10.86 2.76
CA ARG A 33 -4.03 11.37 2.81
C ARG A 33 -4.99 10.42 3.52
N VAL A 34 -4.87 9.12 3.27
CA VAL A 34 -5.69 8.11 3.94
C VAL A 34 -5.38 8.06 5.44
N MET A 35 -4.09 8.11 5.81
CA MET A 35 -3.68 8.10 7.22
C MET A 35 -4.15 9.36 7.96
N THR A 36 -4.10 10.55 7.35
CA THR A 36 -4.65 11.77 7.95
C THR A 36 -6.13 11.64 8.28
N ILE A 37 -6.93 11.02 7.41
CA ILE A 37 -8.36 10.78 7.67
C ILE A 37 -8.52 9.80 8.82
N ILE A 38 -7.77 8.70 8.82
CA ILE A 38 -7.85 7.68 9.87
C ILE A 38 -7.46 8.28 11.24
N GLU A 39 -6.38 9.05 11.31
CA GLU A 39 -5.93 9.74 12.53
C GLU A 39 -7.00 10.71 13.09
N SER A 40 -7.82 11.31 12.23
CA SER A 40 -8.93 12.16 12.66
C SER A 40 -10.10 11.40 13.30
N MET A 41 -10.17 10.08 13.09
CA MET A 41 -11.31 9.24 13.51
C MET A 41 -11.00 8.33 14.70
N VAL A 42 -9.72 8.05 15.00
CA VAL A 42 -9.32 7.16 16.09
C VAL A 42 -8.13 7.72 16.89
N PRO A 43 -8.09 7.53 18.23
CA PRO A 43 -6.96 7.97 19.04
C PRO A 43 -5.70 7.16 18.70
N ALA A 44 -4.68 7.88 18.22
CA ALA A 44 -3.31 7.46 17.92
C ALA A 44 -3.17 6.14 17.11
N VAL A 45 -2.89 6.29 15.81
CA VAL A 45 -2.53 5.17 14.93
C VAL A 45 -1.04 5.15 14.67
N VAL A 46 -0.40 4.00 14.93
CA VAL A 46 0.94 3.71 14.40
C VAL A 46 0.79 2.82 13.17
N TYR A 47 1.00 3.39 11.98
CA TYR A 47 0.96 2.67 10.70
C TYR A 47 2.36 2.28 10.22
N SER A 48 2.48 1.06 9.67
CA SER A 48 3.68 0.59 8.99
C SER A 48 3.30 -0.03 7.64
N ILE A 49 3.83 0.55 6.56
CA ILE A 49 3.66 0.08 5.17
C ILE A 49 4.17 -1.36 5.01
N ASP A 50 5.21 -1.75 5.73
CA ASP A 50 5.84 -3.07 5.64
C ASP A 50 5.06 -4.16 6.40
N LYS A 51 4.34 -3.78 7.48
CA LYS A 51 3.68 -4.75 8.36
C LYS A 51 2.17 -4.84 8.20
N ASN A 52 1.54 -3.97 7.41
CA ASN A 52 0.10 -3.97 7.10
C ASN A 52 -0.81 -4.07 8.36
N LYS A 53 -0.37 -3.49 9.48
CA LYS A 53 -1.12 -3.49 10.74
C LYS A 53 -1.40 -2.06 11.20
N LEU A 54 -2.64 -1.84 11.59
CA LEU A 54 -3.12 -0.64 12.26
C LEU A 54 -3.16 -0.97 13.77
N HIS A 55 -2.49 -0.18 14.60
CA HIS A 55 -2.57 -0.30 16.06
C HIS A 55 -3.21 0.97 16.62
N THR A 56 -4.34 0.83 17.30
CA THR A 56 -4.90 1.85 18.18
C THR A 56 -4.23 1.75 19.53
N VAL A 57 -3.65 2.85 20.03
CA VAL A 57 -3.13 2.88 21.39
C VAL A 57 -4.32 3.16 22.30
N ASP A 58 -4.74 2.19 23.12
CA ASP A 58 -5.72 2.44 24.17
C ASP A 58 -5.13 3.47 25.13
N VAL A 59 -5.70 4.67 25.14
CA VAL A 59 -5.42 5.69 26.16
C VAL A 59 -6.10 5.21 27.45
N GLN A 60 -5.41 4.37 28.23
CA GLN A 60 -5.83 4.08 29.59
C GLN A 60 -5.75 5.37 30.41
N SER A 61 -6.91 5.75 31.01
CA SER A 61 -7.04 6.80 32.02
C SER A 61 -6.29 6.47 33.30
#